data_AF-A0A377M6M6-F1
#
_entry.id   AF-A0A377M6M6-F1
#
_cell.length_a   1.000
_cell.length_b   1.000
_cell.length_c   1.000
_cell.angle_alpha   90.00
_cell.angle_beta   90.00
_cell.angle_gamma   90.00
#
_symmetry.space_group_name_H-M   'P 1'
#
loop_
_entity.id
_entity.type
_entity.pdbx_description
1 polymer ?
#
loop_
_entity_poly.entity_id
_entity_poly.type
_entity_poly.pdbx_seq_one_letter_code
_entity_poly.pdbx_strand_id
1 'polypeptide(L)'
;MKVTLNKFKKINLACAITAALSILISSTAYSAERVKHVIDIPEDVKTTSGKTAPQPYRPVADVTPELAQIVVYYPEGSVPATIYVDRELQSVLLPGQFTVLCAAPGAHAVESWFNDHPAYQGKQNPLQQLNAESAQTYFIQVNPGTSGNTAALEERSRAEALLSKMHKQTKIINRASQVKTCDYINNSGVVLIQEQVLFRFAQVMRQDFC
;
A
#
# COMPACT_ATOMS: atom_id res chain seq x y z
N MET A 1 2.11 53.97 31.08
CA MET A 1 0.71 53.55 30.83
C MET A 1 0.58 52.06 31.14
N LYS A 2 -0.23 51.71 32.14
CA LYS A 2 -0.47 50.32 32.57
C LYS A 2 -1.69 49.80 31.83
N VAL A 3 -1.54 48.71 31.07
CA VAL A 3 -2.67 47.98 30.49
C VAL A 3 -2.72 46.62 31.16
N THR A 4 -3.83 46.39 31.83
CA THR A 4 -4.12 45.28 32.75
C THR A 4 -4.51 44.00 32.02
N LEU A 5 -4.00 42.87 32.53
CA LEU A 5 -4.33 41.51 32.15
C LEU A 5 -5.82 41.19 32.38
N ASN A 6 -6.53 40.68 31.37
CA ASN A 6 -7.88 40.16 31.51
C ASN A 6 -7.87 38.77 32.16
N LYS A 7 -8.53 38.65 33.32
CA LYS A 7 -8.75 37.39 34.04
C LYS A 7 -10.00 36.67 33.50
N PHE A 8 -9.82 35.46 32.97
CA PHE A 8 -10.94 34.54 32.70
C PHE A 8 -11.53 34.02 34.01
N LYS A 9 -12.84 34.25 34.20
CA LYS A 9 -13.59 33.88 35.40
C LYS A 9 -14.14 32.46 35.23
N LYS A 10 -13.75 31.55 36.13
CA LYS A 10 -14.30 30.19 36.25
C LYS A 10 -15.72 30.27 36.83
N ILE A 11 -16.69 29.59 36.20
CA ILE A 11 -18.04 29.41 36.77
C ILE A 11 -18.15 27.93 37.14
N ASN A 12 -17.98 27.64 38.42
CA ASN A 12 -18.48 26.43 39.06
C ASN A 12 -19.84 26.79 39.66
N LEU A 13 -20.91 26.15 39.21
CA LEU A 13 -22.21 26.23 39.88
C LEU A 13 -22.62 24.82 40.30
N ALA A 14 -22.56 24.58 41.59
CA ALA A 14 -23.07 23.38 42.23
C ALA A 14 -24.41 23.69 42.93
N CYS A 15 -25.36 22.77 42.73
CA CYS A 15 -26.34 22.23 43.68
C CYS A 15 -27.50 23.09 44.25
N ALA A 16 -28.74 22.63 43.99
CA ALA A 16 -29.86 22.43 44.94
C ALA A 16 -31.06 21.86 44.15
N ILE A 17 -31.26 20.54 44.04
CA ILE A 17 -32.04 19.64 44.92
C ILE A 17 -33.37 20.22 45.42
N THR A 18 -34.47 19.88 44.75
CA THR A 18 -35.76 19.56 45.39
C THR A 18 -36.45 18.43 44.62
N ALA A 19 -37.08 17.55 45.39
CA ALA A 19 -37.52 16.21 45.02
C ALA A 19 -38.82 16.16 44.21
N ALA A 20 -38.88 15.27 43.23
CA ALA A 20 -40.11 14.66 42.76
C ALA A 20 -39.83 13.20 42.37
N LEU A 21 -40.36 12.27 43.16
CA LEU A 21 -40.52 10.87 42.79
C LEU A 21 -41.36 10.79 41.50
N SER A 22 -40.99 9.86 40.61
CA SER A 22 -41.85 8.87 39.92
C SER A 22 -41.55 8.71 38.41
N ILE A 23 -41.37 7.43 38.03
CA ILE A 23 -41.51 6.79 36.71
C ILE A 23 -40.22 6.72 35.85
N LEU A 24 -39.62 5.52 35.93
CA LEU A 24 -38.58 4.99 35.05
C LEU A 24 -39.05 4.99 33.60
N ILE A 25 -38.19 5.55 32.75
CA ILE A 25 -38.37 5.76 31.32
C ILE A 25 -38.20 4.42 30.60
N SER A 26 -39.20 4.08 29.79
CA SER A 26 -39.22 2.99 28.83
C SER A 26 -38.03 3.08 27.89
N SER A 27 -37.14 2.08 27.90
CA SER A 27 -36.17 1.87 26.84
C SER A 27 -36.91 1.59 25.52
N THR A 28 -36.95 2.56 24.62
CA THR A 28 -37.32 2.30 23.22
C THR A 28 -36.17 1.55 22.58
N ALA A 29 -36.28 0.21 22.59
CA ALA A 29 -35.51 -0.64 21.70
C ALA A 29 -35.92 -0.27 20.27
N TYR A 30 -35.05 0.44 19.56
CA TYR A 30 -35.11 0.51 18.10
C TYR A 30 -34.82 -0.90 17.58
N SER A 31 -35.89 -1.62 17.27
CA SER A 31 -35.85 -2.91 16.60
C SER A 31 -35.34 -2.68 15.19
N ALA A 32 -34.12 -3.13 14.89
CA ALA A 32 -33.64 -3.24 13.53
C ALA A 32 -34.40 -4.40 12.87
N GLU A 33 -35.37 -4.06 12.02
CA GLU A 33 -36.08 -4.99 11.14
C GLU A 33 -35.04 -5.71 10.27
N ARG A 34 -34.71 -6.95 10.63
CA ARG A 34 -33.81 -7.81 9.87
C ARG A 34 -34.54 -8.25 8.59
N VAL A 35 -34.38 -7.50 7.50
CA VAL A 35 -34.80 -7.94 6.16
C VAL A 35 -33.99 -9.18 5.79
N LYS A 36 -34.65 -10.33 5.85
CA LYS A 36 -34.09 -11.65 5.55
C LYS A 36 -34.15 -11.86 4.03
N HIS A 37 -33.24 -11.22 3.29
CA HIS A 37 -33.00 -11.65 1.91
C HIS A 37 -32.00 -12.81 1.94
N VAL A 38 -32.55 -14.02 1.85
CA VAL A 38 -31.80 -15.25 1.61
C VAL A 38 -31.27 -15.17 0.18
N ILE A 39 -29.99 -14.88 0.05
CA ILE A 39 -29.21 -15.32 -1.12
C ILE A 39 -28.54 -16.60 -0.62
N ASP A 40 -28.97 -17.74 -1.14
CA ASP A 40 -28.32 -19.01 -0.91
C ASP A 40 -26.93 -18.96 -1.57
N ILE A 41 -25.92 -18.58 -0.79
CA ILE A 41 -24.51 -18.73 -1.16
C ILE A 41 -24.17 -20.20 -0.84
N PRO A 42 -23.79 -21.03 -1.84
CA PRO A 42 -23.42 -22.41 -1.55
C PRO A 42 -22.24 -22.44 -0.57
N GLU A 43 -22.42 -23.20 0.50
CA GLU A 43 -21.41 -23.56 1.52
C GLU A 43 -20.31 -24.43 0.90
N ASP A 44 -19.49 -23.89 0.01
CA ASP A 44 -18.11 -24.36 -0.19
C ASP A 44 -17.27 -23.30 -0.91
N VAL A 45 -17.05 -22.17 -0.25
CA VAL A 45 -15.82 -21.41 -0.51
C VAL A 45 -14.97 -21.54 0.74
N LYS A 46 -14.28 -22.67 0.83
CA LYS A 46 -13.06 -22.77 1.63
C LYS A 46 -12.10 -21.68 1.13
N THR A 47 -12.24 -20.48 1.67
CA THR A 47 -11.24 -19.42 1.54
C THR A 47 -10.01 -19.94 2.26
N THR A 48 -9.18 -20.69 1.53
CA THR A 48 -7.78 -20.84 1.89
C THR A 48 -7.22 -19.43 1.87
N SER A 49 -7.23 -18.78 3.03
CA SER A 49 -6.35 -17.67 3.33
C SER A 49 -4.94 -18.24 3.32
N GLY A 50 -4.46 -18.52 2.10
CA GLY A 50 -3.08 -18.87 1.84
C GLY A 50 -2.30 -17.63 2.26
N LYS A 51 -1.50 -17.75 3.32
CA LYS A 51 -0.44 -16.79 3.57
C LYS A 51 0.48 -16.83 2.35
N THR A 52 0.21 -15.99 1.36
CA THR A 52 1.08 -15.83 0.20
C THR A 52 2.46 -15.47 0.72
N ALA A 53 3.45 -16.31 0.41
CA ALA A 53 4.82 -16.09 0.84
C ALA A 53 5.31 -14.70 0.35
N PRO A 54 6.14 -14.00 1.14
CA PRO A 54 6.71 -12.71 0.73
C PRO A 54 7.42 -12.87 -0.63
N GLN A 55 7.02 -12.08 -1.63
CA GLN A 55 7.65 -12.13 -2.95
C GLN A 55 8.97 -11.35 -2.88
N PRO A 56 10.14 -11.97 -3.05
CA PRO A 56 11.42 -11.25 -3.04
C PRO A 56 11.52 -10.33 -4.25
N TYR A 57 12.38 -9.31 -4.15
CA TYR A 57 12.71 -8.48 -5.30
C TYR A 57 13.36 -9.29 -6.42
N ARG A 58 12.97 -8.97 -7.66
CA ARG A 58 13.64 -9.39 -8.88
C ARG A 58 13.91 -8.14 -9.70
N PRO A 59 15.10 -8.03 -10.34
CA PRO A 59 15.38 -6.93 -11.26
C PRO A 59 14.24 -6.76 -12.24
N VAL A 60 13.78 -5.53 -12.36
CA VAL A 60 12.65 -5.18 -13.22
C VAL A 60 13.10 -5.15 -14.68
N ALA A 61 12.26 -5.72 -15.55
CA ALA A 61 12.47 -5.70 -17.00
C ALA A 61 12.04 -4.34 -17.56
N ASP A 62 12.56 -4.02 -18.74
CA ASP A 62 12.20 -2.78 -19.43
C ASP A 62 10.71 -2.79 -19.85
N VAL A 63 10.08 -1.62 -19.76
CA VAL A 63 8.68 -1.41 -20.10
C VAL A 63 8.52 -0.88 -21.53
N THR A 64 7.31 -1.00 -22.09
CA THR A 64 7.03 -0.44 -23.42
C THR A 64 7.22 1.09 -23.43
N PRO A 65 7.50 1.69 -24.60
CA PRO A 65 7.65 3.15 -24.72
C PRO A 65 6.43 3.97 -24.26
N GLU A 66 5.26 3.35 -24.18
CA GLU A 66 4.02 4.00 -23.71
C GLU A 66 3.96 4.12 -22.18
N LEU A 67 4.95 3.58 -21.47
CA LEU A 67 4.99 3.49 -20.02
C LEU A 67 6.36 3.95 -19.49
N ALA A 68 6.32 4.42 -18.25
CA ALA A 68 7.48 4.58 -17.39
C ALA A 68 7.29 3.70 -16.16
N GLN A 69 8.37 3.08 -15.69
CA GLN A 69 8.35 2.23 -14.52
C GLN A 69 8.91 2.95 -13.31
N ILE A 70 8.23 2.83 -12.17
CA ILE A 70 8.64 3.45 -10.92
C ILE A 70 8.64 2.39 -9.83
N VAL A 71 9.79 2.21 -9.19
CA VAL A 71 9.99 1.30 -8.07
C VAL A 71 10.14 2.14 -6.81
N VAL A 72 9.19 2.02 -5.89
CA VAL A 72 9.21 2.75 -4.61
C VAL A 72 9.54 1.75 -3.51
N TYR A 73 10.54 2.05 -2.68
CA TYR A 73 11.02 1.14 -1.65
C TYR A 73 11.34 1.84 -0.34
N TYR A 74 11.15 1.13 0.78
CA TYR A 74 11.31 1.68 2.11
C TYR A 74 12.29 0.83 2.93
N PRO A 75 13.59 1.16 2.97
CA PRO A 75 14.62 0.33 3.57
C PRO A 75 14.52 0.22 5.08
N GLU A 76 14.35 1.35 5.74
CA GLU A 76 14.42 1.42 7.20
C GLU A 76 13.46 2.47 7.72
N GLY A 77 12.94 2.23 8.92
CA GLY A 77 11.99 3.12 9.57
C GLY A 77 11.21 2.43 10.68
N SER A 78 10.38 3.22 11.36
CA SER A 78 9.61 2.77 12.53
C SER A 78 8.09 2.83 12.32
N VAL A 79 7.63 3.51 11.27
CA VAL A 79 6.21 3.74 10.99
C VAL A 79 5.89 3.39 9.53
N PRO A 80 4.66 2.96 9.20
CA PRO A 80 4.27 2.71 7.81
C PRO A 80 4.34 3.98 6.95
N ALA A 81 4.86 3.86 5.73
CA ALA A 81 4.93 4.93 4.75
C ALA A 81 3.76 4.81 3.75
N THR A 82 2.89 5.81 3.69
CA THR A 82 1.82 5.86 2.70
C THR A 82 2.33 6.47 1.41
N ILE A 83 2.19 5.76 0.29
CA ILE A 83 2.69 6.18 -1.02
C ILE A 83 1.55 6.80 -1.82
N TYR A 84 1.78 8.02 -2.30
CA TYR A 84 0.88 8.78 -3.15
C TYR A 84 1.47 8.94 -4.55
N VAL A 85 0.62 8.75 -5.56
CA VAL A 85 0.90 9.09 -6.95
C VAL A 85 -0.16 10.08 -7.39
N ASP A 86 0.26 11.27 -7.82
CA ASP A 86 -0.63 12.35 -8.28
C ASP A 86 -1.78 12.67 -7.32
N ARG A 87 -1.46 12.74 -6.01
CA ARG A 87 -2.42 13.00 -4.91
C ARG A 87 -3.38 11.85 -4.62
N GLU A 88 -3.18 10.69 -5.23
CA GLU A 88 -3.99 9.50 -5.04
C GLU A 88 -3.22 8.41 -4.31
N LEU A 89 -3.93 7.67 -3.45
CA LEU A 89 -3.32 6.62 -2.64
C LEU A 89 -2.96 5.42 -3.52
N GLN A 90 -1.67 5.13 -3.60
CA GLN A 90 -1.18 3.97 -4.35
C GLN A 90 -1.04 2.74 -3.45
N SER A 91 -0.30 2.87 -2.36
CA SER A 91 0.04 1.75 -1.46
C SER A 91 0.51 2.27 -0.11
N VAL A 92 0.80 1.34 0.81
CA VAL A 92 1.47 1.61 2.09
C VAL A 92 2.58 0.60 2.24
N LEU A 93 3.81 1.09 2.39
CA LEU A 93 5.01 0.28 2.58
C LEU A 93 5.35 0.19 4.07
N LEU A 94 5.61 -1.02 4.54
CA LEU A 94 6.31 -1.23 5.80
C LEU A 94 7.83 -1.17 5.56
N PRO A 95 8.65 -0.90 6.60
CA PRO A 95 10.09 -1.02 6.49
C PRO A 95 10.50 -2.40 5.95
N GLY A 96 11.43 -2.43 5.01
CA GLY A 96 11.85 -3.63 4.28
C GLY A 96 10.95 -4.03 3.10
N GLN A 97 9.99 -3.17 2.70
CA GLN A 97 9.09 -3.45 1.57
C GLN A 97 9.32 -2.54 0.37
N PHE A 98 8.87 -3.03 -0.78
CA PHE A 98 8.82 -2.27 -2.02
C PHE A 98 7.50 -2.47 -2.77
N THR A 99 7.22 -1.57 -3.70
CA THR A 99 6.16 -1.69 -4.69
C THR A 99 6.67 -1.25 -6.06
N VAL A 100 6.06 -1.78 -7.12
CA VAL A 100 6.36 -1.47 -8.51
C VAL A 100 5.08 -0.96 -9.14
N LEU A 101 5.17 0.17 -9.82
CA LEU A 101 4.06 0.80 -10.53
C LEU A 101 4.51 1.27 -11.91
N CYS A 102 3.57 1.34 -12.84
CA CYS A 102 3.80 1.92 -14.16
C CYS A 102 2.84 3.09 -14.38
N ALA A 103 3.35 4.16 -14.98
CA ALA A 103 2.59 5.36 -15.30
C ALA A 103 2.83 5.73 -16.77
N ALA A 104 2.01 6.64 -17.31
CA ALA A 104 2.32 7.23 -18.61
C ALA A 104 3.62 8.05 -18.52
N PRO A 105 4.32 8.30 -19.64
CA PRO A 105 5.38 9.31 -19.67
C PRO A 105 4.80 10.69 -19.37
N GLY A 106 5.48 11.48 -18.54
CA GLY A 106 5.00 12.80 -18.13
C GLY A 106 5.43 13.21 -16.72
N ALA A 107 4.94 14.37 -16.27
CA ALA A 107 5.17 14.85 -14.92
C ALA A 107 4.22 14.15 -13.94
N HIS A 108 4.77 13.37 -13.03
CA HIS A 108 4.04 12.66 -11.98
C HIS A 108 4.57 13.07 -10.60
N ALA A 109 3.67 13.31 -9.65
CA ALA A 109 4.04 13.50 -8.26
C ALA A 109 4.07 12.16 -7.54
N VAL A 110 5.25 11.70 -7.11
CA VAL A 110 5.39 10.45 -6.33
C VAL A 110 6.00 10.78 -4.98
N GLU A 111 5.21 10.61 -3.93
CA GLU A 111 5.58 11.01 -2.58
C GLU A 111 5.22 9.94 -1.54
N SER A 112 6.00 9.89 -0.48
CA SER A 112 5.70 9.11 0.73
C SER A 112 5.32 10.04 1.87
N TRP A 113 4.31 9.65 2.64
CA TRP A 113 3.83 10.40 3.79
C TRP A 113 3.71 9.51 5.02
N PHE A 114 4.05 10.06 6.18
CA PHE A 114 3.91 9.41 7.47
C PHE A 114 2.79 10.05 8.29
N ASN A 115 1.92 9.22 8.89
CA ASN A 115 0.87 9.66 9.81
C ASN A 115 0.03 10.83 9.26
N ASP A 116 -0.34 10.79 7.99
CA ASP A 116 -1.00 11.92 7.32
C ASP A 116 -2.47 12.08 7.71
N HIS A 117 -3.07 11.09 8.39
CA HIS A 117 -4.42 11.19 8.92
C HIS A 117 -4.51 12.18 10.09
N PRO A 118 -5.52 13.09 10.13
CA PRO A 118 -6.64 13.27 9.19
C PRO A 118 -6.41 14.34 8.12
N ALA A 119 -5.26 15.01 8.10
CA ALA A 119 -5.01 16.18 7.25
C ALA A 119 -4.72 15.82 5.77
N TYR A 120 -4.31 14.58 5.49
CA TYR A 120 -3.93 14.06 4.18
C TYR A 120 -3.07 15.02 3.36
N GLN A 121 -1.97 15.49 3.96
CA GLN A 121 -1.15 16.55 3.37
C GLN A 121 -0.64 16.23 1.97
N GLY A 122 -0.41 14.94 1.64
CA GLY A 122 -0.04 14.50 0.30
C GLY A 122 -1.07 14.78 -0.80
N LYS A 123 -2.28 15.21 -0.44
CA LYS A 123 -3.31 15.63 -1.41
C LYS A 123 -3.25 17.11 -1.76
N GLN A 124 -2.69 17.93 -0.89
CA GLN A 124 -2.90 19.38 -0.97
C GLN A 124 -1.86 20.07 -1.85
N ASN A 125 -0.57 19.70 -1.73
CA ASN A 125 0.50 20.31 -2.53
C ASN A 125 1.66 19.32 -2.72
N PRO A 126 1.73 18.59 -3.84
CA PRO A 126 2.91 17.78 -4.13
C PRO A 126 4.13 18.69 -4.32
N LEU A 127 5.18 18.42 -3.55
CA LEU A 127 6.44 19.16 -3.55
C LEU A 127 7.43 18.59 -4.56
N GLN A 128 7.33 17.29 -4.83
CA GLN A 128 8.26 16.57 -5.70
C GLN A 128 7.56 16.09 -6.96
N GLN A 129 8.02 16.57 -8.11
CA GLN A 129 7.62 16.07 -9.43
C GLN A 129 8.74 15.24 -10.03
N LEU A 130 8.37 14.04 -10.47
CA LEU A 130 9.17 13.17 -11.31
C LEU A 130 8.75 13.40 -12.76
N ASN A 131 9.68 13.85 -13.60
CA ASN A 131 9.48 13.85 -15.05
C ASN A 131 9.83 12.46 -15.58
N ALA A 132 8.83 11.61 -15.71
CA ALA A 132 8.97 10.23 -16.14
C ALA A 132 9.12 10.16 -17.67
N GLU A 133 10.28 9.70 -18.12
CA GLU A 133 10.58 9.47 -19.53
C GLU A 133 10.06 8.12 -20.01
N SER A 134 9.84 8.03 -21.32
CA SER A 134 9.38 6.83 -22.01
C SER A 134 10.37 5.67 -21.84
N ALA A 135 9.85 4.46 -21.58
CA ALA A 135 10.61 3.23 -21.39
C ALA A 135 11.66 3.25 -20.27
N GLN A 136 11.64 4.27 -19.40
CA GLN A 136 12.64 4.43 -18.34
C GLN A 136 12.15 3.85 -17.00
N THR A 137 13.10 3.36 -16.21
CA THR A 137 12.85 2.91 -14.83
C THR A 137 13.44 3.91 -13.83
N TYR A 138 12.63 4.29 -12.84
CA TYR A 138 12.99 5.18 -11.75
C TYR A 138 12.91 4.46 -10.41
N PHE A 139 13.88 4.74 -9.54
CA PHE A 139 13.95 4.17 -8.21
C PHE A 139 13.77 5.27 -7.16
N ILE A 140 12.74 5.15 -6.34
CA ILE A 140 12.40 6.14 -5.32
C ILE A 140 12.56 5.48 -3.95
N GLN A 141 13.51 5.99 -3.18
CA GLN A 141 13.70 5.61 -1.80
C GLN A 141 12.79 6.45 -0.90
N VAL A 142 12.06 5.79 -0.03
CA VAL A 142 11.40 6.44 1.11
C VAL A 142 12.45 6.73 2.17
N ASN A 143 12.66 8.00 2.49
CA ASN A 143 13.59 8.41 3.54
C ASN A 143 13.02 8.02 4.91
N PRO A 144 13.88 7.54 5.83
CA PRO A 144 13.46 7.24 7.19
C PRO A 144 13.01 8.53 7.89
N GLY A 145 11.73 8.59 8.25
CA GLY A 145 11.14 9.71 8.98
C GLY A 145 9.88 9.28 9.71
N THR A 146 9.38 10.17 10.57
CA THR A 146 8.13 9.95 11.33
C THR A 146 7.04 10.98 11.02
N SER A 147 7.35 11.99 10.21
CA SER A 147 6.44 13.08 9.83
C SER A 147 6.82 13.68 8.47
N GLY A 148 5.81 14.08 7.69
CA GLY A 148 6.01 14.83 6.44
C GLY A 148 6.18 13.97 5.18
N ASN A 149 6.57 14.65 4.08
CA ASN A 149 7.00 14.06 2.82
C ASN A 149 8.44 13.53 2.96
N THR A 150 8.74 12.35 2.41
CA THR A 150 10.08 11.74 2.54
C THR A 150 10.44 10.83 1.36
N ALA A 151 10.53 11.35 0.14
CA ALA A 151 10.97 10.56 -1.02
C ALA A 151 12.25 11.12 -1.65
N ALA A 152 13.14 10.26 -2.13
CA ALA A 152 14.36 10.64 -2.84
C ALA A 152 14.53 9.76 -4.09
N LEU A 153 14.93 10.37 -5.21
CA LEU A 153 15.29 9.62 -6.41
C LEU A 153 16.69 9.04 -6.22
N GLU A 154 16.83 7.75 -6.48
CA GLU A 154 18.08 7.00 -6.30
C GLU A 154 18.57 6.37 -7.61
N GLU A 155 19.86 6.10 -7.64
CA GLU A 155 20.52 5.44 -8.76
C GLU A 155 20.26 3.92 -8.72
N ARG A 156 20.11 3.31 -9.90
CA ARG A 156 19.67 1.91 -10.04
C ARG A 156 20.55 0.94 -9.27
N SER A 157 21.88 1.04 -9.37
CA SER A 157 22.80 0.10 -8.73
C SER A 157 22.69 0.14 -7.19
N ARG A 158 22.52 1.33 -6.61
CA ARG A 158 22.29 1.49 -5.16
C ARG A 158 20.93 0.97 -4.73
N ALA A 159 19.88 1.28 -5.50
CA ALA A 159 18.54 0.84 -5.21
C ALA A 159 18.42 -0.69 -5.23
N GLU A 160 18.94 -1.34 -6.28
CA GLU A 160 18.89 -2.80 -6.43
C GLU A 160 19.67 -3.54 -5.33
N ALA A 161 20.78 -2.96 -4.84
CA ALA A 161 21.53 -3.51 -3.71
C ALA A 161 20.67 -3.59 -2.43
N LEU A 162 19.88 -2.55 -2.15
CA LEU A 162 18.95 -2.53 -1.01
C LEU A 162 17.74 -3.42 -1.25
N LEU A 163 17.14 -3.33 -2.44
CA LEU A 163 15.98 -4.10 -2.86
C LEU A 163 16.19 -5.61 -2.80
N SER A 164 17.41 -6.10 -3.01
CA SER A 164 17.76 -7.53 -2.93
C SER A 164 17.36 -8.20 -1.61
N LYS A 165 17.23 -7.43 -0.52
CA LYS A 165 16.88 -7.89 0.83
C LYS A 165 15.41 -7.64 1.19
N MET A 166 14.60 -7.17 0.22
CA MET A 166 13.24 -6.70 0.44
C MET A 166 12.18 -7.59 -0.17
N HIS A 167 10.94 -7.36 0.26
CA HIS A 167 9.78 -8.08 -0.24
C HIS A 167 8.69 -7.15 -0.76
N LYS A 168 7.96 -7.63 -1.77
CA LYS A 168 6.86 -6.89 -2.38
C LYS A 168 5.71 -6.75 -1.40
N GLN A 169 5.13 -5.55 -1.35
CA GLN A 169 3.91 -5.27 -0.63
C GLN A 169 2.70 -5.98 -1.28
N THR A 170 1.85 -6.62 -0.46
CA THR A 170 0.70 -7.44 -0.93
C THR A 170 -0.65 -7.02 -0.37
N LYS A 171 -0.68 -5.98 0.48
CA LYS A 171 -1.77 -5.75 1.43
C LYS A 171 -2.79 -4.68 1.03
N ILE A 172 -2.60 -3.97 -0.09
CA ILE A 172 -3.39 -2.77 -0.45
C ILE A 172 -3.75 -2.79 -1.92
N ILE A 173 -4.99 -2.40 -2.18
CA ILE A 173 -5.58 -2.19 -3.50
C ILE A 173 -5.19 -0.79 -3.95
N ASN A 174 -4.48 -0.71 -5.08
CA ASN A 174 -4.15 0.51 -5.77
C ASN A 174 -5.42 1.34 -6.07
N ARG A 175 -5.41 2.63 -5.71
CA ARG A 175 -6.48 3.59 -6.01
C ARG A 175 -6.00 4.80 -6.83
N ALA A 176 -4.77 4.77 -7.34
CA ALA A 176 -4.25 5.83 -8.21
C ALA A 176 -4.69 5.58 -9.66
N SER A 177 -5.47 6.50 -10.20
CA SER A 177 -6.01 6.49 -11.57
C SER A 177 -4.92 6.57 -12.64
N GLN A 178 -3.78 7.19 -12.32
CA GLN A 178 -2.66 7.36 -13.24
C GLN A 178 -1.77 6.11 -13.33
N VAL A 179 -1.93 5.17 -12.39
CA VAL A 179 -1.15 3.92 -12.41
C VAL A 179 -1.81 2.91 -13.34
N LYS A 180 -1.06 2.50 -14.34
CA LYS A 180 -1.45 1.51 -15.34
C LYS A 180 -0.84 0.15 -15.01
N THR A 181 -1.38 -0.89 -15.64
CA THR A 181 -0.74 -2.21 -15.68
C THR A 181 0.61 -2.10 -16.39
N CYS A 182 1.64 -2.73 -15.83
CA CYS A 182 2.97 -2.74 -16.43
C CYS A 182 3.05 -3.71 -17.60
N ASP A 183 3.28 -3.18 -18.80
CA ASP A 183 3.57 -3.95 -20.01
C ASP A 183 5.07 -3.98 -20.26
N TYR A 184 5.66 -5.18 -20.23
CA TYR A 184 7.09 -5.40 -20.42
C TYR A 184 7.40 -5.81 -21.85
N ILE A 185 8.51 -5.33 -22.41
CA ILE A 185 8.92 -5.63 -23.80
C ILE A 185 9.18 -7.13 -24.04
N ASN A 186 9.47 -7.89 -22.98
CA ASN A 186 9.73 -9.33 -23.04
C ASN A 186 8.50 -10.20 -22.73
N ASN A 187 7.29 -9.63 -22.63
CA ASN A 187 6.05 -10.41 -22.41
C ASN A 187 5.66 -11.30 -23.61
N SER A 188 6.45 -11.36 -24.69
CA SER A 188 6.48 -12.53 -25.58
C SER A 188 7.21 -13.71 -24.92
N GLY A 189 6.56 -14.33 -23.94
CA GLY A 189 6.63 -15.77 -23.76
C GLY A 189 7.93 -16.40 -23.24
N VAL A 190 8.60 -15.82 -22.24
CA VAL A 190 9.52 -16.61 -21.39
C VAL A 190 9.18 -16.39 -19.92
N VAL A 191 8.03 -16.92 -19.52
CA VAL A 191 7.88 -17.42 -18.15
C VAL A 191 8.84 -18.59 -18.05
N LEU A 192 9.97 -18.40 -17.36
CA LEU A 192 10.79 -19.52 -16.90
C LEU A 192 9.91 -20.38 -15.98
N ILE A 193 9.21 -21.36 -16.55
CA ILE A 193 8.63 -22.48 -15.82
C ILE A 193 9.82 -23.32 -15.35
N GLN A 194 10.51 -22.83 -14.33
CA GLN A 194 11.57 -23.55 -13.66
C GLN A 194 11.08 -23.94 -12.27
N GLU A 195 9.90 -24.53 -12.22
CA GLU A 195 9.45 -25.28 -11.06
C GLU A 195 8.56 -26.39 -11.60
N GLN A 196 8.92 -27.63 -11.25
CA GLN A 196 8.13 -28.86 -11.37
C GLN A 196 7.90 -29.44 -12.78
N VAL A 197 8.99 -29.83 -13.45
CA VAL A 197 8.95 -31.09 -14.23
C VAL A 197 9.79 -32.13 -13.50
N LEU A 198 9.12 -32.92 -12.67
CA LEU A 198 9.67 -34.10 -12.03
C LEU A 198 9.74 -35.20 -13.11
N PHE A 199 10.72 -35.12 -14.00
CA PHE A 199 10.98 -36.19 -14.97
C PHE A 199 11.46 -37.42 -14.21
N ARG A 200 10.54 -38.36 -13.92
CA ARG A 200 10.92 -39.73 -13.57
C ARG A 200 11.14 -40.50 -14.85
N PHE A 201 12.39 -40.60 -15.29
CA PHE A 201 12.79 -41.62 -16.26
C PHE A 201 12.89 -42.95 -15.51
N ALA A 202 11.82 -43.74 -15.53
CA ALA A 202 11.90 -45.13 -15.13
C ALA A 202 12.78 -45.88 -16.14
N GLN A 203 13.88 -46.45 -15.68
CA GLN A 203 14.73 -47.34 -16.44
C GLN A 203 13.92 -48.55 -16.92
N VAL A 204 13.79 -48.72 -18.23
CA VAL A 204 13.48 -50.03 -18.81
C VAL A 204 14.79 -50.81 -18.84
N MET A 205 15.02 -51.65 -17.82
CA MET A 205 16.01 -52.72 -17.94
C MET A 205 15.45 -53.79 -18.87
N ARG A 206 15.90 -53.77 -20.13
CA ARG A 206 15.84 -54.90 -21.04
C ARG A 206 17.14 -55.68 -20.86
N GLN A 207 17.09 -56.80 -20.16
CA GLN A 207 18.13 -57.82 -20.22
C GLN A 207 17.63 -58.95 -21.11
N ASP A 208 18.05 -58.88 -22.37
CA ASP A 208 18.21 -60.07 -23.22
C ASP A 208 19.72 -60.41 -23.20
N PHE A 209 20.06 -61.70 -23.38
CA PHE A 209 21.36 -62.42 -23.29
C PHE A 209 21.55 -63.20 -21.97
N CYS A 210 21.60 -64.54 -21.92
CA CYS A 210 21.88 -65.59 -22.92
C CYS A 210 20.80 -66.69 -22.95
#